data_AF-A0A7V0L130-F1
#
_entry.id   AF-A0A7V0L130-F1
#
_cell.length_a   1.000
_cell.length_b   1.000
_cell.length_c   1.000
_cell.angle_alpha   90.00
_cell.angle_beta   90.00
_cell.angle_gamma   90.00
#
_symmetry.space_group_name_H-M   'P 1'
#
loop_
_entity.id
_entity.type
_entity.pdbx_description
1 polymer ?
#
loop_
_entity_poly.entity_id
_entity_poly.type
_entity_poly.pdbx_seq_one_letter_code
_entity_poly.pdbx_strand_id
1 'polypeptide(L)'
;MNRKLNLLLVLLVISLAFTSCYKREAGVGPEQDIYVFAPPSVWEKLQKPLETVFSKGVVTPQYEKYFRLRYIKNSNELDRYTLHRNLLFVSTLESKGPIADLVRKSISSSEMLADVKSGKNFLFKKEN
;
A
#
# COMPACT_ATOMS: atom_id res chain seq x y z
N MET A 1 51.62 -13.97 -17.95
CA MET A 1 50.27 -13.62 -17.46
C MET A 1 49.31 -14.74 -17.83
N ASN A 2 48.78 -15.46 -16.84
CA ASN A 2 48.17 -16.78 -17.03
C ASN A 2 46.83 -16.66 -17.78
N ARG A 3 46.74 -17.18 -19.01
CA ARG A 3 45.52 -17.18 -19.84
C ARG A 3 44.27 -17.62 -19.08
N LYS A 4 44.41 -18.57 -18.14
CA LYS A 4 43.34 -19.05 -17.26
C LYS A 4 42.84 -17.98 -16.27
N LEU A 5 43.73 -17.15 -15.73
CA LEU A 5 43.39 -16.05 -14.82
C LEU A 5 42.66 -14.92 -15.54
N ASN A 6 43.10 -14.58 -16.76
CA ASN A 6 42.40 -13.58 -17.59
C ASN A 6 41.01 -14.07 -18.02
N LEU A 7 40.86 -15.37 -18.34
CA LEU A 7 39.56 -15.95 -18.67
C LEU A 7 38.61 -15.91 -17.46
N LEU A 8 39.10 -16.21 -16.27
CA LEU A 8 38.32 -16.16 -15.03
C LEU A 8 37.87 -14.74 -14.68
N LEU A 9 38.73 -13.74 -14.93
CA LEU A 9 38.42 -12.33 -14.68
C LEU A 9 37.39 -11.78 -15.67
N VAL A 10 37.45 -12.19 -16.94
CA VAL A 10 36.42 -11.87 -17.94
C VAL A 10 35.08 -12.50 -17.56
N LEU A 11 35.07 -13.75 -17.11
CA LEU A 11 33.84 -14.45 -16.72
C LEU A 11 33.18 -13.80 -15.47
N LEU A 12 34.00 -13.30 -14.53
CA LEU A 12 33.55 -12.55 -13.37
C LEU A 12 32.88 -11.22 -13.77
N VAL A 13 33.51 -10.46 -14.67
CA VAL A 13 32.96 -9.18 -15.17
C VAL A 13 31.65 -9.40 -15.93
N ILE A 14 31.55 -10.46 -16.73
CA ILE A 14 30.31 -10.83 -17.42
C ILE A 14 29.22 -11.20 -16.40
N SER A 15 29.53 -11.99 -15.37
CA SER A 15 28.58 -12.34 -14.32
C SER A 15 28.06 -11.12 -13.56
N LEU A 16 28.91 -10.12 -13.31
CA LEU A 16 28.54 -8.86 -12.65
C LEU A 16 27.67 -7.96 -13.56
N ALA A 17 27.84 -8.05 -14.89
CA ALA A 17 27.04 -7.29 -15.84
C ALA A 17 25.58 -7.80 -15.93
N PHE A 18 25.33 -9.09 -15.66
CA PHE A 18 23.99 -9.67 -15.74
C PHE A 18 23.12 -9.47 -14.48
N THR A 19 23.67 -8.98 -13.37
CA THR A 19 22.91 -8.83 -12.10
C THR A 19 22.28 -7.44 -11.90
N SER A 20 22.49 -6.48 -12.80
CA SER A 20 22.22 -5.05 -12.52
C SER A 20 21.06 -4.40 -13.29
N CYS A 21 19.95 -5.10 -13.53
CA CYS A 21 18.74 -4.41 -14.01
C CYS A 21 17.45 -4.97 -13.38
N TYR A 22 17.26 -4.69 -12.09
CA TYR A 22 15.97 -4.89 -11.43
C TYR A 22 15.16 -3.59 -11.51
N LYS A 23 14.33 -3.44 -12.55
CA LYS A 23 13.40 -2.30 -12.67
C LYS A 23 12.10 -2.68 -11.98
N ARG A 24 11.77 -2.01 -10.86
CA ARG A 24 10.46 -2.15 -10.22
C ARG A 24 9.38 -1.70 -11.21
N GLU A 25 8.30 -2.47 -11.31
CA GLU A 25 7.18 -2.15 -12.20
C GLU A 25 6.61 -0.75 -11.90
N ALA A 26 6.22 -0.03 -12.94
CA ALA A 26 5.65 1.30 -12.78
C ALA A 26 4.24 1.18 -12.20
N GLY A 27 3.93 2.01 -11.21
CA GLY A 27 2.60 2.02 -10.60
C GLY A 27 1.52 2.43 -11.61
N VAL A 28 0.44 1.66 -11.67
CA VAL A 28 -0.67 1.81 -12.63
C VAL A 28 -1.86 2.56 -12.02
N GLY A 29 -2.81 2.92 -12.88
CA GLY A 29 -4.07 3.57 -12.49
C GLY A 29 -3.99 5.10 -12.35
N PRO A 30 -5.15 5.77 -12.19
CA PRO A 30 -5.20 7.22 -12.04
C PRO A 30 -4.54 7.68 -10.73
N GLU A 31 -3.71 8.72 -10.80
CA GLU A 31 -3.00 9.25 -9.63
C GLU A 31 -3.93 9.83 -8.55
N GLN A 32 -5.13 10.25 -8.96
CA GLN A 32 -6.16 10.81 -8.09
C GLN A 32 -7.08 9.76 -7.48
N ASP A 33 -6.95 8.48 -7.85
CA ASP A 33 -7.82 7.44 -7.30
C ASP A 33 -7.15 6.80 -6.08
N ILE A 34 -7.90 6.70 -4.97
CA ILE A 34 -7.51 5.95 -3.77
C ILE A 34 -8.41 4.73 -3.69
N TYR A 35 -7.82 3.53 -3.84
CA TYR A 35 -8.55 2.28 -3.76
C TYR A 35 -8.66 1.84 -2.31
N VAL A 36 -9.90 1.80 -1.81
CA VAL A 36 -10.19 1.55 -0.40
C VAL A 36 -10.66 0.12 -0.21
N PHE A 37 -9.93 -0.63 0.60
CA PHE A 37 -10.30 -1.96 1.06
C PHE A 37 -10.77 -1.87 2.51
N ALA A 38 -12.01 -2.24 2.76
CA ALA A 38 -12.59 -2.25 4.10
C ALA A 38 -13.72 -3.28 4.20
N PRO A 39 -13.96 -3.88 5.39
CA PRO A 39 -15.19 -4.63 5.63
C PRO A 39 -16.43 -3.76 5.33
N PRO A 40 -17.51 -4.30 4.73
CA PRO A 40 -18.67 -3.50 4.34
C PRO A 40 -19.27 -2.66 5.48
N SER A 41 -19.39 -3.25 6.67
CA SER A 41 -19.91 -2.57 7.87
C SER A 41 -19.02 -1.42 8.37
N VAL A 42 -17.72 -1.48 8.08
CA VAL A 42 -16.77 -0.41 8.38
C VAL A 42 -16.85 0.68 7.31
N TRP A 43 -16.94 0.29 6.04
CA TRP A 43 -17.05 1.22 4.92
C TRP A 43 -18.30 2.11 5.03
N GLU A 44 -19.46 1.53 5.35
CA GLU A 44 -20.72 2.27 5.53
C GLU A 44 -20.59 3.43 6.53
N LYS A 45 -19.75 3.27 7.56
CA LYS A 45 -19.52 4.28 8.59
C LYS A 45 -18.44 5.29 8.20
N LEU A 46 -17.42 4.84 7.46
CA LEU A 46 -16.23 5.63 7.16
C LEU A 46 -16.27 6.35 5.82
N GLN A 47 -17.15 5.98 4.90
CA GLN A 47 -17.23 6.58 3.57
C GLN A 47 -17.29 8.10 3.64
N LYS A 48 -18.29 8.65 4.34
CA LYS A 48 -18.51 10.10 4.40
C LYS A 48 -17.38 10.86 5.11
N PRO A 49 -16.85 10.41 6.26
CA PRO A 49 -15.65 10.99 6.85
C PRO A 49 -14.44 11.00 5.90
N LEU A 50 -14.17 9.87 5.21
CA LEU A 50 -13.05 9.77 4.29
C LEU A 50 -13.22 10.67 3.07
N GLU A 51 -14.42 10.74 2.49
CA GLU A 51 -14.72 11.67 1.38
C GLU A 51 -14.52 13.13 1.81
N THR A 52 -14.89 13.48 3.04
CA THR A 52 -14.72 14.85 3.57
C THR A 52 -13.25 15.24 3.68
N VAL A 53 -12.37 14.28 3.96
CA VAL A 53 -10.92 14.50 4.11
C VAL A 53 -10.22 14.49 2.75
N PHE A 54 -10.43 13.45 1.95
CA PHE A 54 -9.65 13.19 0.73
C PHE A 54 -10.28 13.76 -0.54
N SER A 55 -11.60 13.89 -0.60
CA SER A 55 -12.32 14.35 -1.80
C SER A 55 -12.63 15.84 -1.80
N LYS A 56 -11.93 16.62 -0.97
CA LYS A 56 -11.86 18.08 -1.15
C LYS A 56 -11.32 18.37 -2.55
N GLY A 57 -11.80 19.45 -3.15
CA GLY A 57 -11.42 19.83 -4.49
C GLY A 57 -10.93 21.27 -4.56
N VAL A 58 -10.35 21.60 -5.71
CA VAL A 58 -9.94 22.95 -6.05
C VAL A 58 -11.00 23.57 -6.96
N VAL A 59 -11.29 24.85 -6.73
CA VAL A 59 -12.20 25.61 -7.58
C VAL A 59 -11.42 26.07 -8.82
N THR A 60 -11.50 25.27 -9.87
CA THR A 60 -11.15 25.63 -11.25
C THR A 60 -12.44 25.83 -12.05
N PRO A 61 -12.43 26.30 -13.33
CA PRO A 61 -13.65 26.46 -14.12
C PRO A 61 -14.54 25.22 -14.17
N GLN A 62 -13.95 24.03 -13.99
CA GLN A 62 -14.67 22.82 -13.64
C GLN A 62 -14.14 22.27 -12.32
N TYR A 63 -14.96 22.23 -11.27
CA TYR A 63 -14.53 21.74 -9.95
C TYR A 63 -13.86 20.36 -10.01
N GLU A 64 -12.62 20.28 -9.54
CA GLU A 64 -11.81 19.07 -9.57
C GLU A 64 -11.52 18.57 -8.15
N LYS A 65 -11.78 17.29 -7.87
CA LYS A 65 -11.44 16.65 -6.59
C LYS A 65 -9.95 16.30 -6.54
N TYR A 66 -9.29 16.50 -5.40
CA TYR A 66 -7.92 16.03 -5.18
C TYR A 66 -7.82 14.52 -5.27
N PHE A 67 -8.72 13.81 -4.58
CA PHE A 67 -8.82 12.36 -4.68
C PHE A 67 -10.25 11.85 -4.82
N ARG A 68 -10.41 10.77 -5.56
CA ARG A 68 -11.63 9.97 -5.68
C ARG A 68 -11.43 8.66 -4.92
N LEU A 69 -12.33 8.37 -3.99
CA LEU A 69 -12.32 7.09 -3.29
C LEU A 69 -12.99 6.02 -4.17
N ARG A 70 -12.32 4.88 -4.32
CA ARG A 70 -12.80 3.70 -5.05
C ARG A 70 -12.92 2.55 -4.06
N TYR A 71 -14.13 2.34 -3.53
CA TYR A 71 -14.37 1.22 -2.62
C TYR A 71 -14.33 -0.11 -3.37
N ILE A 72 -13.45 -1.01 -2.92
CA ILE A 72 -13.34 -2.37 -3.44
C ILE A 72 -14.10 -3.31 -2.52
N LYS A 73 -15.32 -3.67 -2.94
CA LYS A 73 -16.23 -4.52 -2.16
C LYS A 73 -15.72 -5.95 -1.98
N ASN A 74 -15.03 -6.49 -2.99
CA ASN A 74 -14.54 -7.85 -3.00
C ASN A 74 -13.05 -7.88 -2.65
N SER A 75 -12.72 -8.37 -1.45
CA SER A 75 -11.33 -8.46 -0.98
C SER A 75 -10.46 -9.41 -1.81
N ASN A 76 -11.05 -10.36 -2.55
CA ASN A 76 -10.30 -11.29 -3.39
C ASN A 76 -9.70 -10.61 -4.64
N GLU A 77 -10.05 -9.35 -4.89
CA GLU A 77 -9.50 -8.58 -6.00
C GLU A 77 -8.18 -7.90 -5.65
N LEU A 78 -7.72 -8.00 -4.41
CA LEU A 78 -6.53 -7.31 -3.90
C LEU A 78 -5.33 -7.45 -4.83
N ASP A 79 -5.09 -8.66 -5.36
CA ASP A 79 -3.97 -8.96 -6.25
C ASP A 79 -3.96 -8.07 -7.50
N ARG A 80 -5.16 -7.71 -8.02
CA ARG A 80 -5.33 -6.83 -9.17
C ARG A 80 -4.94 -5.38 -8.89
N TYR A 81 -4.92 -5.00 -7.61
CA TYR A 81 -4.65 -3.64 -7.18
C TYR A 81 -3.24 -3.43 -6.62
N THR A 82 -2.43 -4.49 -6.49
CA THR A 82 -1.08 -4.44 -5.90
C THR A 82 -0.14 -3.44 -6.56
N LEU A 83 -0.30 -3.18 -7.86
CA LEU A 83 0.50 -2.21 -8.62
C LEU A 83 -0.12 -0.80 -8.65
N HIS A 84 -1.28 -0.57 -8.04
CA HIS A 84 -1.89 0.76 -8.03
C HIS A 84 -1.20 1.66 -7.00
N ARG A 85 -1.13 2.95 -7.32
CA ARG A 85 -0.31 3.91 -6.56
C ARG A 85 -0.84 4.21 -5.16
N ASN A 86 -2.16 4.36 -5.02
CA ASN A 86 -2.77 4.73 -3.75
C ASN A 86 -3.74 3.63 -3.28
N LEU A 87 -3.30 2.88 -2.27
CA LEU A 87 -4.09 1.85 -1.62
C LEU A 87 -4.34 2.25 -0.17
N LEU A 88 -5.58 2.12 0.26
CA LEU A 88 -6.00 2.39 1.64
C LEU A 88 -6.69 1.16 2.21
N PHE A 89 -6.11 0.58 3.27
CA PHE A 89 -6.68 -0.54 4.00
C PHE A 89 -7.21 -0.04 5.33
N VAL A 90 -8.51 -0.24 5.58
CA VAL A 90 -9.16 0.27 6.80
C VAL A 90 -10.00 -0.82 7.43
N SER A 91 -9.85 -1.00 8.74
CA SER A 91 -10.64 -1.93 9.53
C SER A 91 -10.65 -1.49 11.00
N THR A 92 -11.52 -2.10 11.79
CA THR A 92 -11.46 -2.02 13.27
C THR A 92 -10.78 -3.26 13.84
N LEU A 93 -10.39 -3.21 15.12
CA LEU A 93 -9.75 -4.35 15.79
C LEU A 93 -10.69 -5.54 15.96
N GLU A 94 -11.99 -5.30 16.00
CA GLU A 94 -13.08 -6.26 16.23
C GLU A 94 -13.66 -6.79 14.92
N SER A 95 -13.39 -6.11 13.81
CA SER A 95 -13.89 -6.49 12.50
C SER A 95 -13.31 -7.84 12.07
N LYS A 96 -14.11 -8.58 11.28
CA LYS A 96 -13.73 -9.90 10.76
C LYS A 96 -13.50 -9.84 9.25
N GLY A 97 -12.74 -10.81 8.74
CA GLY A 97 -12.53 -11.04 7.33
C GLY A 97 -11.14 -10.62 6.84
N PRO A 98 -10.83 -10.88 5.55
CA PRO A 98 -9.45 -10.84 5.05
C PRO A 98 -8.77 -9.49 5.23
N ILE A 99 -9.50 -8.39 5.00
CA ILE A 99 -8.96 -7.03 5.16
C ILE A 99 -8.73 -6.69 6.63
N ALA A 100 -9.62 -7.13 7.52
CA ALA A 100 -9.43 -6.93 8.95
C ALA A 100 -8.22 -7.73 9.47
N ASP A 101 -8.03 -8.94 8.97
CA ASP A 101 -6.87 -9.77 9.29
C ASP A 101 -5.58 -9.12 8.79
N LEU A 102 -5.60 -8.55 7.58
CA LEU A 102 -4.46 -7.84 7.00
C LEU A 102 -4.09 -6.61 7.82
N VAL A 103 -5.06 -5.77 8.20
CA VAL A 103 -4.83 -4.60 9.05
C VAL A 103 -4.36 -5.02 10.45
N ARG A 104 -4.92 -6.07 11.05
CA ARG A 104 -4.45 -6.55 12.36
C ARG A 104 -3.02 -7.08 12.30
N LYS A 105 -2.61 -7.72 11.20
CA LYS A 105 -1.23 -8.16 10.98
C LYS A 105 -0.23 -7.01 10.80
N SER A 106 -0.68 -5.77 10.57
CA SER A 106 0.22 -4.61 10.57
C SER A 106 0.58 -4.14 11.98
N ILE A 107 -0.14 -4.60 13.01
CA ILE A 107 0.17 -4.33 14.42
C ILE A 107 1.24 -5.34 14.86
N SER A 108 2.48 -4.86 15.03
CA SER A 108 3.65 -5.73 15.21
C SER A 108 3.93 -6.14 16.66
N SER A 109 3.39 -5.42 17.65
CA SER A 109 3.66 -5.68 19.08
C SER A 109 2.42 -5.54 19.96
N SER A 110 2.46 -6.16 21.14
CA SER A 110 1.43 -6.00 22.17
C SER A 110 1.36 -4.57 22.71
N GLU A 111 2.51 -3.88 22.77
CA GLU A 111 2.60 -2.46 23.12
C GLU A 111 1.88 -1.59 22.09
N MET A 112 2.14 -1.81 20.79
CA MET A 112 1.44 -1.10 19.71
C MET A 112 -0.07 -1.34 19.79
N LEU A 113 -0.51 -2.56 20.07
CA LEU A 113 -1.93 -2.86 20.28
C LEU A 113 -2.52 -2.10 21.48
N ALA A 114 -1.79 -2.02 22.58
CA ALA A 114 -2.21 -1.27 23.77
C ALA A 114 -2.33 0.23 23.45
N ASP A 115 -1.36 0.78 22.72
CA ASP A 115 -1.37 2.17 22.28
C ASP A 115 -2.55 2.48 21.36
N VAL A 116 -2.83 1.63 20.37
CA VAL A 116 -4.00 1.76 19.48
C VAL A 116 -5.29 1.76 20.30
N LYS A 117 -5.43 0.87 21.29
CA LYS A 117 -6.62 0.81 22.17
C LYS A 117 -6.74 2.02 23.07
N SER A 118 -5.62 2.56 23.55
CA SER A 118 -5.59 3.73 24.43
C SER A 118 -5.90 5.03 23.70
N GLY A 119 -5.69 5.07 22.37
CA GLY A 119 -5.82 6.30 21.58
C GLY A 119 -4.73 7.34 21.86
N LYS A 120 -3.63 6.96 22.54
CA LYS A 120 -2.52 7.87 22.86
C LYS A 120 -1.65 8.19 21.65
N ASN A 121 -1.44 7.20 20.78
CA ASN A 121 -0.67 7.31 19.54
C ASN A 121 -1.57 6.93 18.36
N PHE A 122 -1.42 7.64 17.24
CA PHE A 122 -2.23 7.42 16.02
C PHE A 122 -1.38 7.08 14.79
N LEU A 123 -0.06 7.28 14.88
CA LEU A 123 0.88 6.96 13.82
C LEU A 123 1.82 5.87 14.32
N PHE A 124 1.84 4.77 13.60
CA PHE A 124 2.65 3.61 13.92
C PHE A 124 3.50 3.26 12.72
N LYS A 125 4.78 2.99 12.98
CA LYS A 125 5.67 2.42 11.98
C LYS A 125 5.81 0.95 12.30
N LYS A 126 5.56 0.08 11.32
CA LYS A 126 5.89 -1.33 11.44
C LYS A 126 7.41 -1.46 11.51
N GLU A 127 7.91 -2.04 12.60
CA GLU A 127 9.32 -2.43 12.70
C GLU A 127 9.54 -3.65 11.81
N ASN A 128 10.64 -3.62 11.03
CA ASN A 128 11.01 -4.68 10.10
C ASN A 128 11.72 -5.82 10.81
#